data_AF-A0A9D4XE15-F1
#
_entry.id   AF-A0A9D4XE15-F1
#
_cell.length_a   1.000
_cell.length_b   1.000
_cell.length_c   1.000
_cell.angle_alpha   90.00
_cell.angle_beta   90.00
_cell.angle_gamma   90.00
#
_symmetry.space_group_name_H-M   'P 1'
#
loop_
_entity.id
_entity.type
_entity.pdbx_description
1 polymer ?
#
loop_
_entity_poly.entity_id
_entity_poly.type
_entity_poly.pdbx_seq_one_letter_code
_entity_poly.pdbx_strand_id
1 'polypeptide(L)'
;AHLDSEGRIYARGSQDMKCVSMQYLEALRKLKEWGFQPKRSIYLAFAPDEEIGGHDGAEKFSLSRVFQDLNVGIVLDEGLASPDDYYRAFYAERSPWWLKIKAVGIPGHGAKLYDNSAMENLLKSIEIIRRYRASQFDLIKAGLKADGEVISINMAFLKAGTPSPTIVPNIFSTKKNHIGTTCTVFLTDFNCKGQEQTR
;
A
#
# COMPACT_ATOMS: atom_id res chain seq x y z
N ALA A 1 -11.60 14.90 -20.91
CA ALA A 1 -12.61 14.58 -19.88
C ALA A 1 -13.93 14.37 -20.59
N HIS A 2 -14.74 13.42 -20.14
CA HIS A 2 -16.08 13.15 -20.67
C HIS A 2 -17.11 13.42 -19.58
N LEU A 3 -18.17 14.15 -19.90
CA LEU A 3 -19.32 14.38 -19.04
C LEU A 3 -20.48 13.58 -19.62
N ASP A 4 -21.11 12.74 -18.81
CA ASP A 4 -22.32 12.03 -19.25
C ASP A 4 -23.61 12.81 -18.99
N SER A 5 -24.73 12.28 -19.46
CA SER A 5 -26.06 12.87 -19.30
C SER A 5 -26.54 12.97 -17.86
N GLU A 6 -25.94 12.22 -16.93
CA GLU A 6 -26.25 12.24 -15.50
C GLU A 6 -25.35 13.23 -14.74
N GLY A 7 -24.44 13.94 -15.44
CA GLY A 7 -23.54 14.91 -14.86
C GLY A 7 -22.26 14.31 -14.25
N ARG A 8 -21.97 13.02 -14.50
CA ARG A 8 -20.76 12.37 -14.00
C ARG A 8 -19.56 12.69 -14.90
N ILE A 9 -18.43 13.03 -14.27
CA ILE A 9 -17.18 13.40 -14.96
C ILE A 9 -16.21 12.21 -14.97
N TYR A 10 -15.88 11.73 -16.17
CA TYR A 10 -14.91 10.68 -16.41
C TYR A 10 -13.60 11.28 -16.93
N ALA A 11 -12.58 11.28 -16.09
CA ALA A 11 -11.23 11.70 -16.45
C ALA A 11 -10.21 11.10 -15.47
N ARG A 12 -8.95 10.96 -15.89
CA ARG A 12 -7.88 10.65 -14.93
C ARG A 12 -7.73 11.82 -13.95
N GLY A 13 -7.87 11.52 -12.67
CA GLY A 13 -7.88 12.52 -11.61
C GLY A 13 -9.26 13.04 -11.19
N SER A 14 -10.36 12.58 -11.81
CA SER A 14 -11.70 13.04 -11.43
C SER A 14 -12.18 12.51 -10.07
N GLN A 15 -11.53 11.46 -9.55
CA GLN A 15 -11.76 10.94 -8.19
C GLN A 15 -10.51 11.08 -7.31
N ASP A 16 -9.34 10.66 -7.82
CA ASP A 16 -8.07 10.67 -7.09
C ASP A 16 -7.04 11.57 -7.81
N MET A 17 -6.72 12.76 -7.29
CA MET A 17 -7.49 13.49 -6.26
C MET A 17 -7.76 14.94 -6.67
N LYS A 18 -7.74 15.24 -7.97
CA LYS A 18 -7.88 16.61 -8.47
C LYS A 18 -9.24 17.22 -8.12
N CYS A 19 -10.29 16.41 -8.00
CA CYS A 19 -11.60 16.90 -7.60
C CYS A 19 -11.58 17.48 -6.17
N VAL A 20 -10.87 16.84 -5.22
CA VAL A 20 -10.72 17.31 -3.85
C VAL A 20 -9.96 18.65 -3.82
N SER A 21 -8.87 18.75 -4.58
CA SER A 21 -8.11 20.01 -4.71
C SER A 21 -8.98 21.17 -5.23
N MET A 22 -9.84 20.91 -6.22
CA MET A 22 -10.78 21.92 -6.72
C MET A 22 -11.83 22.30 -5.68
N GLN A 23 -12.34 21.34 -4.91
CA GLN A 23 -13.28 21.61 -3.82
C GLN A 23 -12.66 22.51 -2.74
N TYR A 24 -11.40 22.27 -2.35
CA TYR A 24 -10.69 23.13 -1.39
C TYR A 24 -10.51 24.56 -1.90
N LEU A 25 -10.10 24.73 -3.15
CA LEU A 25 -9.97 26.06 -3.75
C LEU A 25 -11.31 26.81 -3.80
N GLU A 26 -12.39 26.13 -4.20
CA GLU A 26 -13.73 26.72 -4.24
C GLU A 26 -14.28 27.05 -2.85
N ALA A 27 -14.01 26.20 -1.84
CA ALA A 27 -14.38 26.46 -0.46
C ALA A 27 -13.68 27.73 0.08
N LEU A 28 -12.37 27.86 -0.16
CA LEU A 28 -11.62 29.04 0.25
C LEU A 28 -12.07 30.31 -0.47
N ARG A 29 -12.38 30.22 -1.77
CA ARG A 29 -12.93 31.34 -2.54
C ARG A 29 -14.24 31.83 -1.91
N LYS A 30 -15.18 30.93 -1.61
CA LYS A 30 -16.46 31.28 -0.98
C LYS A 30 -16.29 31.84 0.44
N LEU A 31 -15.42 31.25 1.25
CA LEU A 31 -15.13 31.75 2.60
C LEU A 31 -14.59 33.19 2.56
N LYS A 32 -13.71 33.48 1.60
CA LYS A 32 -13.17 34.83 1.39
C LYS A 32 -14.26 35.80 0.94
N GLU A 33 -15.14 35.40 0.02
CA GLU A 33 -16.28 36.20 -0.43
C GLU A 33 -17.25 36.53 0.71
N TRP A 34 -17.42 35.60 1.67
CA TRP A 34 -18.23 35.83 2.88
C TRP A 34 -17.52 36.64 3.97
N GLY A 35 -16.28 37.08 3.74
CA GLY A 35 -15.51 37.85 4.72
C GLY A 35 -15.08 37.03 5.94
N PHE A 36 -15.04 35.71 5.84
CA PHE A 36 -14.60 34.84 6.93
C PHE A 36 -13.14 35.13 7.30
N GLN A 37 -12.90 35.38 8.59
CA GLN A 37 -11.56 35.60 9.14
C GLN A 37 -11.16 34.39 10.01
N PRO A 38 -10.29 33.50 9.52
CA PRO A 38 -9.93 32.31 10.26
C PRO A 38 -9.06 32.67 11.47
N LYS A 39 -9.25 31.97 12.59
CA LYS A 39 -8.44 32.15 13.81
C LYS A 39 -7.00 31.64 13.66
N ARG A 40 -6.75 30.79 12.66
CA ARG A 40 -5.44 30.23 12.31
C ARG A 40 -5.23 30.34 10.81
N SER A 41 -3.97 30.33 10.39
CA SER A 41 -3.61 30.27 8.98
C SER A 41 -4.16 28.99 8.34
N ILE A 42 -4.60 29.10 7.09
CA ILE A 42 -4.97 27.96 6.25
C ILE A 42 -3.92 27.87 5.14
N TYR A 43 -3.28 26.72 5.03
CA TYR A 43 -2.29 26.43 4.01
C TYR A 43 -2.83 25.38 3.04
N LEU A 44 -2.53 25.55 1.75
CA LEU A 44 -2.72 24.51 0.74
C LEU A 44 -1.34 24.07 0.26
N ALA A 45 -1.07 22.77 0.33
CA ALA A 45 0.15 22.14 -0.17
C ALA A 45 -0.24 21.10 -1.22
N PHE A 46 0.51 21.06 -2.31
CA PHE A 46 0.29 20.10 -3.41
C PHE A 46 1.62 19.41 -3.71
N ALA A 47 1.62 18.08 -3.61
CA ALA A 47 2.76 17.24 -3.95
C ALA A 47 2.40 16.35 -5.17
N PRO A 48 3.29 16.21 -6.17
CA PRO A 48 2.98 15.48 -7.40
C PRO A 48 3.27 13.97 -7.34
N ASP A 49 3.83 13.47 -6.24
CA ASP A 49 4.45 12.14 -6.14
C ASP A 49 3.76 11.18 -5.17
N GLU A 50 2.55 11.50 -4.69
CA GLU A 50 1.76 10.65 -3.78
C GLU A 50 1.66 9.21 -4.34
N GLU A 51 1.26 9.09 -5.61
CA GLU A 51 1.03 7.82 -6.31
C GLU A 51 2.28 6.92 -6.44
N ILE A 52 3.47 7.48 -6.19
CA ILE A 52 4.75 6.74 -6.19
C ILE A 52 5.40 6.68 -4.80
N GLY A 53 4.68 7.09 -3.76
CA GLY A 53 5.07 6.96 -2.35
C GLY A 53 5.37 8.26 -1.62
N GLY A 54 5.35 9.43 -2.28
CA GLY A 54 5.49 10.73 -1.62
C GLY A 54 6.88 11.06 -1.05
N HIS A 55 7.90 10.25 -1.37
CA HIS A 55 9.25 10.37 -0.79
C HIS A 55 9.95 11.69 -1.11
N ASP A 56 9.71 12.26 -2.29
CA ASP A 56 10.35 13.50 -2.73
C ASP A 56 9.47 14.74 -2.50
N GLY A 57 8.16 14.55 -2.32
CA GLY A 57 7.19 15.59 -2.01
C GLY A 57 6.88 15.67 -0.52
N ALA A 58 5.82 14.98 -0.09
CA ALA A 58 5.22 15.17 1.22
C ALA A 58 6.15 14.74 2.38
N GLU A 59 6.90 13.64 2.21
CA GLU A 59 7.88 13.19 3.22
C GLU A 59 8.95 14.26 3.47
N LYS A 60 9.63 14.73 2.41
CA LYS A 60 10.65 15.78 2.54
C LYS A 60 10.08 17.10 3.03
N PHE A 61 8.85 17.44 2.62
CA PHE A 61 8.18 18.64 3.08
C PHE A 61 7.93 18.58 4.59
N SER A 62 7.40 17.47 5.11
CA SER A 62 7.13 17.29 6.55
C SER A 62 8.41 17.38 7.41
N LEU A 63 9.54 16.92 6.87
CA LEU A 63 10.85 17.00 7.53
C LEU A 63 11.53 18.36 7.39
N SER A 64 10.99 19.25 6.56
CA SER A 64 11.59 20.56 6.28
C SER A 64 11.36 21.55 7.41
N ARG A 65 12.28 22.52 7.54
CA ARG A 65 12.09 23.66 8.43
C ARG A 65 10.87 24.50 8.06
N VAL A 66 10.53 24.56 6.77
CA VAL A 66 9.34 25.28 6.30
C VAL A 66 8.09 24.73 6.96
N PHE A 67 7.90 23.41 6.96
CA PHE A 67 6.74 22.78 7.59
C PHE A 67 6.71 22.99 9.11
N GLN A 68 7.86 22.90 9.77
CA GLN A 68 7.99 23.18 11.21
C GLN A 68 7.56 24.62 11.54
N ASP A 69 7.97 25.59 10.72
CA ASP A 69 7.63 27.01 10.90
C ASP A 69 6.14 27.30 10.64
N LEU A 70 5.41 26.44 9.90
CA LEU A 70 3.96 26.58 9.71
C LEU A 70 3.15 26.33 10.99
N ASN A 71 3.73 25.64 11.99
CA ASN A 71 3.06 25.28 13.24
C ASN A 71 1.68 24.62 13.00
N VAL A 72 1.67 23.58 12.15
CA VAL A 72 0.45 22.90 11.70
C VAL A 72 -0.21 22.17 12.87
N GLY A 73 -1.49 22.44 13.11
CA GLY A 73 -2.27 21.74 14.15
C GLY A 73 -3.20 20.66 13.61
N ILE A 74 -3.63 20.75 12.35
CA ILE A 74 -4.52 19.79 11.68
C ILE A 74 -4.11 19.73 10.21
N VAL A 75 -3.97 18.52 9.68
CA VAL A 75 -3.83 18.26 8.24
C VAL A 75 -5.11 17.57 7.76
N LEU A 76 -5.71 18.13 6.71
CA LEU A 76 -6.82 17.51 5.98
C LEU A 76 -6.23 16.89 4.71
N ASP A 77 -6.33 15.58 4.63
CA ASP A 77 -5.92 14.81 3.45
C ASP A 77 -7.15 14.33 2.68
N GLU A 78 -6.94 13.57 1.61
CA GLU A 78 -8.03 12.89 0.93
C GLU A 78 -8.71 11.82 1.81
N GLY A 79 -9.96 11.53 1.46
CA GLY A 79 -10.74 10.45 2.04
C GLY A 79 -11.33 9.58 0.94
N LEU A 80 -11.98 8.50 1.33
CA LEU A 80 -12.69 7.65 0.37
C LEU A 80 -13.90 8.38 -0.23
N ALA A 81 -14.14 8.15 -1.52
CA ALA A 81 -15.38 8.55 -2.17
C ALA A 81 -16.58 8.00 -1.39
N SER A 82 -17.55 8.88 -1.12
CA SER A 82 -18.77 8.52 -0.41
C SER A 82 -19.89 8.27 -1.42
N PRO A 83 -20.65 7.16 -1.28
CA PRO A 83 -21.74 6.83 -2.20
C PRO A 83 -23.01 7.66 -1.95
N ASP A 84 -23.04 8.40 -0.85
CA ASP A 84 -24.14 9.22 -0.36
C ASP A 84 -23.65 10.66 -0.08
N ASP A 85 -24.57 11.52 0.35
CA ASP A 85 -24.30 12.94 0.61
C ASP A 85 -23.54 13.20 1.93
N TYR A 86 -22.99 12.16 2.57
CA TYR A 86 -22.28 12.27 3.84
C TYR A 86 -20.76 12.16 3.63
N TYR A 87 -20.00 13.06 4.25
CA TYR A 87 -18.56 12.93 4.30
C TYR A 87 -18.14 11.89 5.33
N ARG A 88 -17.30 10.94 4.89
CA ARG A 88 -16.63 9.99 5.78
C ARG A 88 -15.31 10.59 6.27
N ALA A 89 -15.22 10.84 7.57
CA ALA A 89 -13.99 11.30 8.20
C ALA A 89 -13.14 10.10 8.65
N PHE A 90 -11.89 10.09 8.23
CA PHE A 90 -10.89 9.11 8.66
C PHE A 90 -9.85 9.82 9.52
N TYR A 91 -9.43 9.17 10.60
CA TYR A 91 -8.43 9.72 11.54
C TYR A 91 -7.10 8.96 11.49
N ALA A 92 -7.06 7.85 10.75
CA ALA A 92 -5.90 7.01 10.61
C ALA A 92 -6.00 6.16 9.35
N GLU A 93 -4.85 5.74 8.86
CA GLU A 93 -4.69 4.83 7.75
C GLU A 93 -3.78 3.67 8.13
N ARG A 94 -3.75 2.64 7.29
CA ARG A 94 -2.86 1.49 7.50
C ARG A 94 -1.54 1.78 6.79
N SER A 95 -0.43 1.57 7.48
CA SER A 95 0.88 1.65 6.83
C SER A 95 1.14 0.39 5.98
N PRO A 96 1.41 0.54 4.67
CA PRO A 96 1.78 -0.57 3.81
C PRO A 96 3.25 -0.96 4.04
N TRP A 97 3.52 -2.23 4.29
CA TRP A 97 4.86 -2.78 4.44
C TRP A 97 5.13 -3.86 3.38
N TRP A 98 6.32 -3.84 2.80
CA TRP A 98 6.76 -4.84 1.84
C TRP A 98 7.78 -5.78 2.46
N LEU A 99 7.41 -7.04 2.67
CA LEU A 99 8.31 -8.06 3.21
C LEU A 99 8.77 -9.01 2.11
N LYS A 100 10.10 -9.09 1.92
CA LYS A 100 10.75 -10.00 0.98
C LYS A 100 11.38 -11.18 1.73
N ILE A 101 10.79 -12.36 1.60
CA ILE A 101 11.35 -13.59 2.20
C ILE A 101 12.19 -14.29 1.16
N LYS A 102 13.49 -14.50 1.44
CA LYS A 102 14.42 -15.22 0.58
C LYS A 102 14.84 -16.54 1.23
N ALA A 103 14.45 -17.66 0.62
CA ALA A 103 14.92 -18.98 1.01
C ALA A 103 16.04 -19.45 0.07
N VAL A 104 17.08 -20.03 0.65
CA VAL A 104 18.24 -20.58 -0.07
C VAL A 104 18.39 -22.04 0.29
N GLY A 105 18.72 -22.86 -0.70
CA GLY A 105 18.99 -24.28 -0.53
C GLY A 105 19.93 -24.79 -1.62
N ILE A 106 20.39 -26.03 -1.41
CA ILE A 106 21.33 -26.67 -2.31
C ILE A 106 20.62 -27.00 -3.64
N PRO A 107 21.19 -26.62 -4.80
CA PRO A 107 20.62 -26.99 -6.09
C PRO A 107 20.83 -28.48 -6.36
N GLY A 108 19.82 -29.13 -6.93
CA GLY A 108 19.80 -30.56 -7.13
C GLY A 108 19.05 -30.97 -8.41
N HIS A 109 19.38 -32.15 -8.94
CA HIS A 109 18.61 -32.73 -10.03
C HIS A 109 17.20 -33.04 -9.54
N GLY A 110 16.14 -32.65 -10.25
CA GLY A 110 14.74 -32.87 -9.84
C GLY A 110 14.32 -34.35 -9.66
N ALA A 111 15.21 -35.29 -9.98
CA ALA A 111 15.01 -36.73 -9.77
C ALA A 111 15.62 -37.21 -8.44
N LYS A 112 16.30 -36.32 -7.70
CA LYS A 112 16.90 -36.58 -6.40
C LYS A 112 16.23 -35.67 -5.37
N LEU A 113 15.87 -36.26 -4.24
CA LEU A 113 15.35 -35.53 -3.09
C LEU A 113 16.52 -35.06 -2.23
N TYR A 114 16.45 -33.81 -1.78
CA TYR A 114 17.43 -33.19 -0.90
C TYR A 114 16.70 -32.53 0.27
N ASP A 115 17.18 -32.77 1.48
CA ASP A 115 16.69 -32.11 2.68
C ASP A 115 17.07 -30.62 2.67
N ASN A 116 16.26 -29.78 3.31
CA ASN A 116 16.49 -28.34 3.44
C ASN A 116 16.60 -27.64 2.08
N SER A 117 15.81 -28.10 1.10
CA SER A 117 15.68 -27.40 -0.17
C SER A 117 15.14 -25.98 0.04
N ALA A 118 15.46 -25.09 -0.89
CA ALA A 118 14.98 -23.70 -0.83
C ALA A 118 13.45 -23.63 -0.78
N MET A 119 12.77 -24.52 -1.51
CA MET A 119 11.31 -24.60 -1.53
C MET A 119 10.74 -25.12 -0.22
N GLU A 120 11.34 -26.16 0.38
CA GLU A 120 10.89 -26.68 1.67
C GLU A 120 10.96 -25.60 2.76
N ASN A 121 12.09 -24.88 2.84
CA ASN A 121 12.27 -23.79 3.79
C ASN A 121 11.31 -22.62 3.53
N LEU A 122 11.05 -22.30 2.27
CA LEU A 122 10.08 -21.26 1.92
C LEU A 122 8.65 -21.66 2.32
N LEU A 123 8.26 -22.91 2.07
CA LEU A 123 6.93 -23.41 2.40
C LEU A 123 6.67 -23.38 3.90
N LYS A 124 7.69 -23.63 4.74
CA LYS A 124 7.58 -23.44 6.20
C LYS A 124 7.17 -22.00 6.55
N SER A 125 7.82 -21.01 5.95
CA SER A 125 7.48 -19.60 6.16
C SER A 125 6.09 -19.24 5.64
N ILE A 126 5.74 -19.70 4.43
CA ILE A 126 4.42 -19.46 3.82
C ILE A 126 3.31 -20.05 4.71
N GLU A 127 3.49 -21.24 5.27
CA GLU A 127 2.49 -21.87 6.11
C GLU A 127 2.25 -21.10 7.42
N ILE A 128 3.30 -20.56 8.03
CA ILE A 128 3.18 -19.69 9.22
C ILE A 128 2.34 -18.44 8.88
N ILE A 129 2.66 -17.78 7.76
CA ILE A 129 1.94 -16.59 7.30
C ILE A 129 0.47 -16.92 6.98
N ARG A 130 0.22 -18.04 6.30
CA ARG A 130 -1.13 -18.49 5.95
C ARG A 130 -1.98 -18.73 7.21
N ARG A 131 -1.41 -19.39 8.22
CA ARG A 131 -2.08 -19.61 9.51
C ARG A 131 -2.38 -18.30 10.23
N TYR A 132 -1.42 -17.38 10.25
CA TYR A 132 -1.62 -16.05 10.85
C TYR A 132 -2.73 -15.27 10.13
N ARG A 133 -2.71 -15.23 8.79
CA ARG A 133 -3.77 -14.58 8.00
C ARG A 133 -5.14 -15.21 8.26
N ALA A 134 -5.22 -16.53 8.38
CA ALA A 134 -6.46 -17.22 8.71
C ALA A 134 -6.99 -16.79 10.09
N SER A 135 -6.14 -16.72 11.11
CA SER A 135 -6.57 -16.27 12.44
C SER A 135 -7.04 -14.81 12.46
N GLN A 136 -6.43 -13.93 11.66
CA GLN A 136 -6.93 -12.56 11.47
C GLN A 136 -8.32 -12.54 10.81
N PHE A 137 -8.54 -13.39 9.81
CA PHE A 137 -9.82 -13.47 9.10
C PHE A 137 -10.93 -14.10 9.96
N ASP A 138 -10.58 -15.04 10.83
CA ASP A 138 -11.51 -15.64 11.78
C ASP A 138 -12.02 -14.60 12.79
N LEU A 139 -11.18 -13.65 13.23
CA LEU A 139 -11.60 -12.53 14.08
C LEU A 139 -12.65 -11.63 13.39
N ILE A 140 -12.50 -11.38 12.08
CA ILE A 140 -13.48 -10.62 11.30
C ILE A 140 -14.79 -11.40 11.18
N LYS A 141 -14.71 -12.67 10.79
CA LYS A 141 -15.89 -13.54 10.62
C LYS A 141 -16.68 -13.73 11.91
N ALA A 142 -15.99 -13.77 13.04
CA ALA A 142 -16.61 -13.85 14.36
C ALA A 142 -17.23 -12.50 14.81
N GLY A 143 -17.06 -11.42 14.05
CA GLY A 143 -17.52 -10.08 14.40
C GLY A 143 -16.75 -9.44 15.57
N LEU A 144 -15.57 -9.98 15.90
CA LEU A 144 -14.76 -9.50 17.03
C LEU A 144 -13.90 -8.28 16.67
N LYS A 145 -13.62 -8.07 15.38
CA LYS A 145 -12.81 -6.97 14.85
C LYS A 145 -13.33 -6.50 13.50
N ALA A 146 -13.20 -5.20 13.24
CA ALA A 146 -13.43 -4.65 11.90
C ALA A 146 -12.22 -4.87 10.97
N ASP A 147 -12.43 -4.72 9.65
CA ASP A 147 -11.39 -4.94 8.63
C ASP A 147 -10.14 -4.06 8.81
N GLY A 148 -10.31 -2.85 9.36
CA GLY A 148 -9.22 -1.93 9.67
C GLY A 148 -8.41 -2.28 10.93
N GLU A 149 -8.85 -3.26 11.71
CA GLU A 149 -8.25 -3.62 13.01
C GLU A 149 -7.45 -4.91 13.00
N VAL A 150 -7.42 -5.57 11.84
CA VAL A 150 -6.68 -6.80 11.60
C VAL A 150 -5.54 -6.57 10.63
N ILE A 151 -4.52 -7.40 10.75
CA ILE A 151 -3.39 -7.40 9.84
C ILE A 151 -3.75 -8.19 8.58
N SER A 152 -3.57 -7.58 7.41
CA SER A 152 -3.86 -8.19 6.12
C SER A 152 -2.56 -8.43 5.39
N ILE A 153 -2.19 -9.70 5.24
CA ILE A 153 -0.99 -10.11 4.53
C ILE A 153 -1.42 -10.76 3.22
N ASN A 154 -0.89 -10.26 2.10
CA ASN A 154 -1.17 -10.81 0.78
C ASN A 154 0.12 -11.17 0.04
N MET A 155 0.10 -12.29 -0.67
CA MET A 155 1.21 -12.71 -1.52
C MET A 155 1.10 -12.01 -2.87
N ALA A 156 2.05 -11.13 -3.16
CA ALA A 156 2.12 -10.38 -4.41
C ALA A 156 2.79 -11.21 -5.51
N PHE A 157 3.92 -11.87 -5.22
CA PHE A 157 4.56 -12.76 -6.17
C PHE A 157 5.45 -13.81 -5.52
N LEU A 158 5.62 -14.92 -6.23
CA LEU A 158 6.55 -16.00 -5.90
C LEU A 158 7.47 -16.24 -7.09
N LYS A 159 8.78 -16.17 -6.85
CA LYS A 159 9.80 -16.56 -7.84
C LYS A 159 10.58 -17.74 -7.32
N ALA A 160 10.65 -18.83 -8.09
CA ALA A 160 11.41 -20.03 -7.76
C ALA A 160 12.03 -20.65 -9.02
N GLY A 161 13.20 -21.27 -8.86
CA GLY A 161 13.90 -22.00 -9.92
C GLY A 161 14.70 -21.13 -10.89
N THR A 162 15.38 -21.81 -11.81
CA THR A 162 16.08 -21.20 -12.95
C THR A 162 15.44 -21.72 -14.24
N PRO A 163 14.95 -20.84 -15.14
CA PRO A 163 14.45 -21.26 -16.45
C PRO A 163 15.60 -21.89 -17.25
N SER A 164 15.40 -23.09 -17.77
CA SER A 164 16.34 -23.74 -18.69
C SER A 164 15.74 -23.78 -20.09
N PRO A 165 16.44 -23.30 -21.15
CA PRO A 165 15.89 -23.18 -22.51
C PRO A 165 15.67 -24.53 -23.23
N THR A 166 15.89 -25.66 -22.57
CA THR A 166 15.86 -27.00 -23.20
C THR A 166 14.63 -27.85 -22.87
N ILE A 167 13.67 -27.36 -22.09
CA ILE A 167 12.57 -28.21 -21.57
C ILE A 167 11.21 -27.47 -21.62
N VAL A 168 10.28 -28.03 -22.41
CA VAL A 168 8.82 -27.78 -22.39
C VAL A 168 8.28 -28.03 -20.96
N PRO A 169 7.19 -27.36 -20.51
CA PRO A 169 6.92 -27.03 -19.11
C PRO A 169 6.67 -28.27 -18.25
N ASN A 170 7.76 -28.86 -17.77
CA ASN A 170 7.78 -29.87 -16.73
C ASN A 170 8.91 -29.49 -15.78
N ILE A 171 8.50 -29.03 -14.59
CA ILE A 171 9.15 -29.21 -13.30
C ILE A 171 10.69 -29.27 -13.36
N PHE A 172 11.31 -28.13 -13.03
CA PHE A 172 12.67 -27.96 -12.50
C PHE A 172 13.75 -28.93 -13.01
N SER A 173 14.52 -28.50 -14.01
CA SER A 173 15.80 -29.13 -14.35
C SER A 173 16.88 -28.08 -14.53
N THR A 174 17.85 -28.08 -13.62
CA THR A 174 19.02 -27.19 -13.61
C THR A 174 20.17 -27.82 -14.39
N LYS A 175 20.66 -27.15 -15.45
CA LYS A 175 22.03 -27.38 -15.93
C LYS A 175 22.98 -26.38 -15.24
N LYS A 176 23.99 -26.96 -14.57
CA LYS A 176 25.29 -26.42 -14.14
C LYS A 176 25.48 -24.89 -14.20
N ASN A 177 25.46 -24.26 -13.04
CA ASN A 177 26.62 -23.59 -12.42
C ASN A 177 26.16 -22.91 -11.13
N HIS A 178 27.05 -22.89 -10.13
CA HIS A 178 26.90 -22.42 -8.75
C HIS A 178 25.99 -21.19 -8.51
N ILE A 179 24.67 -21.41 -8.46
CA ILE A 179 23.71 -20.41 -8.00
C ILE A 179 22.73 -21.16 -7.10
N GLY A 180 22.79 -20.91 -5.79
CA GLY A 180 21.83 -21.47 -4.84
C GLY A 180 20.42 -21.19 -5.32
N THR A 181 19.55 -22.20 -5.32
CA THR A 181 18.15 -22.02 -5.74
C THR A 181 17.54 -21.01 -4.78
N THR A 182 17.30 -19.81 -5.28
CA THR A 182 16.74 -18.73 -4.47
C THR A 182 15.24 -18.71 -4.74
N CYS A 183 14.45 -18.89 -3.70
CA CYS A 183 13.02 -18.66 -3.79
C CYS A 183 12.68 -17.38 -3.04
N THR A 184 11.86 -16.53 -3.64
CA THR A 184 11.52 -15.22 -3.07
C THR A 184 10.02 -15.00 -3.07
N VAL A 185 9.48 -14.59 -1.93
CA VAL A 185 8.07 -14.18 -1.79
C VAL A 185 7.98 -12.70 -1.48
N PHE A 186 7.23 -12.01 -2.35
CA PHE A 186 6.62 -10.68 -2.21
C PHE A 186 5.42 -10.70 -1.26
N LEU A 187 5.49 -10.14 -0.06
CA LEU A 187 4.30 -9.89 0.76
C LEU A 187 4.03 -8.40 0.87
N THR A 188 2.76 -8.03 0.68
CA THR A 188 2.23 -6.73 1.12
C THR A 188 1.49 -6.95 2.42
N ASP A 189 1.94 -6.26 3.45
CA ASP A 189 1.26 -6.13 4.73
C ASP A 189 0.68 -4.71 4.84
N PHE A 190 -0.42 -4.57 5.55
CA PHE A 190 -1.01 -3.28 5.88
C PHE A 190 -1.23 -3.25 7.39
N ASN A 191 -0.32 -2.66 8.15
CA ASN A 191 -0.53 -2.45 9.57
C ASN A 191 0.22 -1.21 10.09
N CYS A 192 -0.54 -0.28 10.66
CA CYS A 192 -0.11 0.50 11.81
C CYS A 192 -1.35 1.15 12.42
N LYS A 193 -1.76 0.71 13.61
CA LYS A 193 -2.53 1.58 14.51
C LYS A 193 -1.51 2.46 15.23
N GLY A 194 -1.60 3.78 15.03
CA GLY A 194 -0.94 4.74 15.92
C GLY A 194 0.34 5.42 15.42
N GLN A 195 0.51 5.65 14.11
CA GLN A 195 1.38 6.74 13.69
C GLN A 195 0.53 8.00 13.50
N GLU A 196 0.78 8.95 14.39
CA GLU A 196 0.47 10.37 14.19
C GLU A 196 1.04 10.77 12.82
N GLN A 197 0.22 11.48 12.04
CA GLN A 197 0.43 11.83 10.64
C GLN A 197 1.89 12.16 10.28
N THR A 198 2.44 11.37 9.37
CA THR A 198 3.32 11.86 8.29
C THR A 198 3.05 11.01 7.05
N ARG A 199 1.95 11.32 6.36
CA ARG A 199 1.97 11.38 4.90
C ARG A 199 2.21 12.83 4.54
#